data_AF-A0A1Z5L088-F1
#
_entry.id   AF-A0A1Z5L088-F1
#
_cell.length_a   1.000
_cell.length_b   1.000
_cell.length_c   1.000
_cell.angle_alpha   90.00
_cell.angle_beta   90.00
_cell.angle_gamma   90.00
#
_symmetry.space_group_name_H-M   'P 1'
#
loop_
_entity.id
_entity.type
_entity.pdbx_description
1 polymer ?
#
loop_
_entity_poly.entity_id
_entity_poly.type
_entity_poly.pdbx_seq_one_letter_code
_entity_poly.pdbx_strand_id
1 'polypeptide(L)'
;MLTVNPVKRINAAEALKHPWICQRERVASTLHRQETVDCLKKFNARRKLKGAILTTMLATRNFSSRSIMTKKGDGSQVKESTDSST
;
A
#
# COMPACT_ATOMS: atom_id res chain seq x y z
N MET A 1 -18.67 5.11 -12.90
CA MET A 1 -18.27 4.64 -14.25
C MET A 1 -17.42 5.69 -14.94
N LEU A 2 -16.74 5.33 -16.03
CA LEU A 2 -15.64 6.09 -16.65
C LEU A 2 -16.10 7.24 -17.58
N THR A 3 -17.21 7.92 -17.27
CA THR A 3 -17.63 9.14 -17.98
C THR A 3 -16.82 10.34 -17.46
N VAL A 4 -16.09 11.03 -18.35
CA VAL A 4 -15.22 12.16 -17.97
C VAL A 4 -16.02 13.28 -17.31
N ASN A 5 -17.07 13.76 -17.98
CA ASN A 5 -17.93 14.82 -17.44
C ASN A 5 -18.71 14.27 -16.21
N PRO A 6 -18.52 14.85 -15.01
CA PRO A 6 -19.16 14.35 -13.78
C PRO A 6 -20.67 14.56 -13.78
N VAL A 7 -21.19 15.61 -14.42
CA VAL A 7 -22.63 15.89 -14.50
C VAL A 7 -23.36 14.84 -15.33
N LYS A 8 -22.66 14.26 -16.32
CA LYS A 8 -23.20 13.20 -17.18
C LYS A 8 -22.85 11.79 -16.70
N ARG A 9 -22.15 11.66 -15.58
CA ARG A 9 -21.70 10.36 -15.06
C ARG A 9 -22.85 9.72 -14.28
N ILE A 10 -23.10 8.44 -14.55
CA ILE A 10 -24.10 7.64 -13.82
C ILE A 10 -23.89 7.73 -12.30
N ASN A 11 -24.97 7.97 -11.57
CA ASN A 11 -24.96 7.98 -10.12
C ASN A 11 -25.16 6.56 -9.55
N ALA A 12 -25.06 6.41 -8.22
CA ALA A 12 -25.16 5.10 -7.58
C ALA A 12 -26.56 4.46 -7.73
N ALA A 13 -27.63 5.25 -7.60
CA ALA A 13 -29.00 4.75 -7.71
C ALA A 13 -29.34 4.28 -9.12
N GLU A 14 -28.85 4.98 -10.14
CA GLU A 14 -28.96 4.58 -11.56
C GLU A 14 -28.16 3.30 -11.84
N ALA A 15 -26.94 3.19 -11.31
CA ALA A 15 -26.10 2.01 -11.51
C ALA A 15 -26.75 0.74 -10.93
N LEU A 16 -27.41 0.84 -9.78
CA LEU A 16 -28.14 -0.28 -9.17
C LEU A 16 -29.35 -0.74 -10.00
N LYS A 17 -29.96 0.16 -10.78
CA LYS A 17 -31.08 -0.15 -11.69
C LYS A 17 -30.62 -0.72 -13.02
N HIS A 18 -29.32 -0.70 -13.33
CA HIS A 18 -28.80 -1.19 -14.60
C HIS A 18 -29.01 -2.71 -14.73
N PRO A 19 -29.48 -3.25 -15.88
CA PRO A 19 -29.82 -4.67 -16.04
C PRO A 19 -28.68 -5.64 -15.69
N TRP A 20 -27.43 -5.27 -15.99
CA TRP A 20 -26.26 -6.07 -15.61
C TRP A 20 -26.13 -6.28 -14.09
N ILE A 21 -26.69 -5.37 -13.27
CA ILE A 21 -26.75 -5.45 -11.81
C ILE A 21 -28.10 -6.05 -11.36
N CYS A 22 -29.23 -5.43 -11.71
CA CYS A 22 -30.55 -5.80 -11.16
C CYS A 22 -31.14 -7.09 -11.76
N GLN A 23 -30.68 -7.51 -12.94
CA GLN A 23 -31.13 -8.71 -13.65
C GLN A 23 -29.93 -9.63 -13.96
N ARG A 24 -28.98 -9.70 -13.02
CA ARG A 24 -27.70 -10.39 -13.18
C ARG A 24 -27.85 -11.81 -13.74
N GLU A 25 -28.81 -12.59 -13.25
CA GLU A 25 -29.01 -13.99 -13.66
C GLU A 25 -29.31 -14.15 -15.16
N ARG A 26 -29.94 -13.15 -15.76
CA ARG A 26 -30.31 -13.17 -17.19
C ARG A 26 -29.26 -12.49 -18.07
N VAL A 27 -28.60 -11.45 -17.56
CA VAL A 27 -27.79 -10.54 -18.37
C VAL A 27 -26.29 -10.77 -18.18
N ALA A 28 -25.84 -11.19 -17.00
CA ALA A 28 -24.43 -11.42 -16.75
C ALA A 28 -24.02 -12.82 -17.22
N SER A 29 -22.86 -12.91 -17.88
CA SER A 29 -22.31 -14.19 -18.33
C SER A 29 -21.87 -15.08 -17.15
N THR A 30 -22.17 -16.37 -17.24
CA THR A 30 -21.74 -17.41 -16.30
C THR A 30 -20.43 -18.10 -16.72
N LEU A 31 -19.83 -17.67 -17.84
CA LEU A 31 -18.61 -18.26 -18.36
C LEU A 31 -17.44 -18.05 -17.39
N HIS A 32 -16.67 -19.12 -17.18
CA HIS A 32 -15.41 -19.01 -16.47
C HIS A 32 -14.39 -18.21 -17.30
N ARG A 33 -13.83 -17.15 -16.69
CA ARG A 33 -12.90 -16.23 -17.35
C ARG A 33 -11.46 -16.47 -16.88
N GLN A 34 -10.85 -17.55 -17.36
CA GLN A 34 -9.50 -17.97 -16.92
C GLN A 34 -8.44 -16.87 -17.11
N GLU A 35 -8.39 -16.22 -18.27
CA GLU A 35 -7.45 -15.13 -18.53
C GLU A 35 -7.61 -13.97 -17.54
N THR A 36 -8.84 -13.68 -17.12
CA THR A 36 -9.11 -12.65 -16.11
C THR A 36 -8.54 -13.05 -14.76
N VAL A 37 -8.66 -14.32 -14.37
CA VAL A 37 -8.07 -14.85 -13.13
C VAL A 37 -6.55 -14.70 -13.14
N ASP A 38 -5.90 -15.04 -14.25
CA ASP A 38 -4.43 -15.00 -14.33
C ASP A 38 -3.89 -13.56 -14.36
N CYS A 39 -4.59 -12.66 -15.04
CA CYS A 39 -4.30 -11.22 -14.96
C CYS A 39 -4.50 -10.68 -13.53
N LEU A 40 -5.55 -11.11 -12.82
CA LEU A 40 -5.84 -10.67 -11.45
C LEU A 40 -4.77 -11.15 -10.45
N LYS A 41 -4.24 -12.37 -10.62
CA LYS A 41 -3.10 -12.86 -9.82
C LYS A 41 -1.88 -11.95 -9.99
N LYS A 42 -1.50 -11.62 -11.23
CA LYS A 42 -0.39 -10.71 -11.55
C LYS A 42 -0.62 -9.31 -10.96
N PHE A 43 -1.83 -8.77 -11.08
CA PHE A 43 -2.19 -7.46 -10.51
C PHE A 43 -2.04 -7.45 -8.99
N ASN A 44 -2.57 -8.47 -8.31
CA ASN A 44 -2.50 -8.55 -6.85
C ASN A 44 -1.06 -8.72 -6.34
N ALA A 45 -0.22 -9.50 -7.03
CA ALA A 45 1.20 -9.62 -6.69
C ALA A 45 1.91 -8.26 -6.77
N ARG A 46 1.70 -7.49 -7.85
CA ARG A 46 2.26 -6.14 -8.00
C ARG A 46 1.77 -5.19 -6.91
N ARG A 47 0.47 -5.23 -6.59
CA ARG A 47 -0.12 -4.41 -5.51
C ARG A 47 0.47 -4.74 -4.15
N LYS A 48 0.63 -6.03 -3.82
CA LYS A 48 1.26 -6.49 -2.57
C LYS A 48 2.71 -6.05 -2.46
N LEU A 49 3.49 -6.17 -3.53
CA LEU A 49 4.89 -5.73 -3.56
C LEU A 49 5.01 -4.22 -3.31
N LYS A 50 4.20 -3.40 -3.99
CA LYS A 50 4.17 -1.94 -3.76
C LYS A 50 3.86 -1.60 -2.29
N GLY A 51 2.88 -2.29 -1.69
CA GLY A 51 2.55 -2.13 -0.27
C GLY A 51 3.69 -2.52 0.66
N ALA A 52 4.35 -3.65 0.40
CA ALA A 52 5.48 -4.11 1.20
C ALA A 52 6.64 -3.11 1.19
N ILE A 53 6.99 -2.57 0.02
CA ILE A 53 8.05 -1.55 -0.11
C ILE A 53 7.70 -0.29 0.69
N LEU A 54 6.46 0.21 0.59
CA LEU A 54 6.03 1.38 1.36
C LEU A 54 6.13 1.14 2.87
N THR A 55 5.72 -0.04 3.34
CA THR A 55 5.88 -0.42 4.75
C THR A 55 7.35 -0.45 5.16
N THR A 56 8.24 -1.01 4.34
CA THR A 56 9.68 -1.01 4.61
C THR A 56 10.23 0.41 4.67
N MET A 57 9.85 1.31 3.75
CA MET A 57 10.27 2.72 3.78
C MET A 57 9.82 3.44 5.06
N LEU A 58 8.59 3.19 5.50
CA LEU A 58 8.09 3.76 6.77
C LEU A 58 8.85 3.20 7.96
N ALA A 59 9.10 1.89 7.99
CA ALA A 59 9.85 1.24 9.05
C ALA A 59 11.28 1.81 9.14
N THR A 60 12.02 1.84 8.03
CA THR A 60 13.40 2.36 8.00
C THR A 60 13.47 3.82 8.41
N ARG A 61 12.49 4.65 8.00
CA ARG A 61 12.43 6.06 8.43
C ARG A 61 12.15 6.20 9.93
N ASN A 62 11.27 5.38 10.49
CA ASN A 62 10.98 5.36 11.93
C ASN A 62 12.18 4.88 12.75
N PHE A 63 12.90 3.84 12.29
CA PHE A 63 14.12 3.36 12.93
C PHE A 63 15.26 4.38 12.85
N SER A 64 15.43 5.05 11.71
CA SER A 64 16.42 6.13 11.57
C SER A 64 16.10 7.35 12.44
N SER A 65 14.82 7.70 12.61
CA SER A 65 14.42 8.80 13.49
C SER A 65 14.63 8.45 14.96
N ARG A 66 14.36 7.19 15.36
CA ARG A 66 14.64 6.70 16.73
C ARG A 66 16.14 6.60 17.02
N SER A 67 16.96 6.17 16.06
CA SER A 67 18.41 6.06 16.28
C SER A 67 19.08 7.44 16.48
N ILE A 68 18.54 8.49 15.88
CA ILE A 68 18.98 9.88 16.12
C ILE A 68 18.62 10.33 17.55
N MET A 69 17.44 9.97 18.05
CA MET A 69 17.04 10.32 19.43
C MET A 69 17.85 9.55 20.49
N THR A 70 18.24 8.29 20.22
CA THR A 70 19.09 7.53 21.15
C THR A 70 20.54 8.02 21.16
N LYS A 71 21.06 8.54 20.03
CA LYS A 71 22.44 9.06 19.95
C LYS A 71 22.63 10.41 20.67
N LYS A 72 21.54 11.13 20.99
CA LYS A 72 21.60 12.39 21.76
C LYS A 72 21.59 12.18 23.28
N GLY A 73 21.47 10.93 23.75
CA GLY A 73 21.44 10.58 25.18
C GLY A 73 22.75 10.08 25.77
N ASP A 74 23.80 9.86 24.97
CA ASP A 74 25.03 9.19 25.42
C ASP A 74 26.30 9.98 25.01
N GLY A 75 26.26 11.29 25.27
CA GLY A 75 27.34 12.22 24.97
C GLY A 75 27.85 12.92 26.23
N SER A 76 28.33 12.16 27.23
CA SER A 76 29.06 12.72 28.39
C SER A 76 29.72 11.62 29.22
N GLN A 77 30.92 11.18 28.83
CA GLN A 77 32.05 11.09 29.76
C GLN A 77 33.32 10.79 28.97
N VAL A 78 34.01 11.86 28.57
CA VAL A 78 35.45 11.81 28.32
C VAL A 78 36.11 11.78 29.70
N LYS A 79 36.80 10.69 30.03
CA LYS A 79 37.83 10.70 31.06
C LYS A 79 39.14 10.21 30.45
N GLU A 80 39.91 11.21 30.03
CA GLU A 80 41.35 11.19 29.93
C GLU A 80 41.96 10.83 31.28
N SER A 81 42.87 9.87 31.32
CA SER A 81 43.92 9.79 32.35
C SER A 81 45.10 8.99 31.84
N THR A 82 46.19 9.73 31.74
CA THR A 82 47.59 9.41 31.50
C THR A 82 48.16 8.45 32.54
N ASP A 83 49.17 7.70 32.09
CA ASP A 83 50.48 7.46 32.72
C ASP A 83 50.83 6.10 33.37
N SER A 84 51.91 5.55 32.81
CA SER A 84 53.09 4.97 33.46
C SER A 84 53.10 3.58 34.13
N SER A 85 54.02 2.77 33.58
CA SER A 85 55.06 1.96 34.25
C SER A 85 54.67 0.73 35.09
N THR A 86 54.91 -0.47 34.54
CA THR A 86 56.09 -1.33 34.83
C THR A 86 56.08 -2.57 33.95
#